data_AF-A0AAU5ZJ37-F1
#
_entry.id   AF-A0AAU5ZJ37-F1
#
_cell.length_a   1.000
_cell.length_b   1.000
_cell.length_c   1.000
_cell.angle_alpha   90.00
_cell.angle_beta   90.00
_cell.angle_gamma   90.00
#
_symmetry.space_group_name_H-M   'P 1'
#
loop_
_entity.id
_entity.type
_entity.pdbx_description
1 polymer ?
#
loop_
_entity_poly.entity_id
_entity_poly.type
_entity_poly.pdbx_seq_one_letter_code
_entity_poly.pdbx_strand_id
1 'polypeptide(L)'
;MSVDGFTDYHNRTVVIRSGLDDVTAVSRLAHEVAHLRMHSARQVASAGSIMCRGMREIEAESVAYILMAHHGLSTGGSSFRYVASWAASIDRHHPENVIEGVGNRIVSVARKLIQTVDRDVRRMEADRDRRPSRMVEQSSLGHDPQIRSLGGPQW
;
A
#
# COMPACT_ATOMS: atom_id res chain seq x y z
N MET A 1 -12.13 -9.55 -13.69
CA MET A 1 -11.44 -8.84 -12.60
C MET A 1 -10.24 -9.68 -12.22
N SER A 2 -9.04 -9.12 -12.37
CA SER A 2 -7.79 -9.87 -12.19
C SER A 2 -7.59 -10.21 -10.70
N VAL A 3 -7.23 -11.46 -10.41
CA VAL A 3 -7.08 -12.04 -9.05
C VAL A 3 -5.75 -11.65 -8.40
N ASP A 4 -5.44 -10.36 -8.39
CA ASP A 4 -4.11 -9.83 -8.01
C ASP A 4 -3.90 -9.75 -6.50
N GLY A 5 -5.00 -9.84 -5.76
CA GLY A 5 -5.02 -9.95 -4.31
C GLY A 5 -6.37 -10.46 -3.83
N PHE A 6 -6.44 -10.87 -2.57
CA PHE A 6 -7.69 -11.14 -1.89
C PHE A 6 -7.56 -10.97 -0.37
N THR A 7 -8.71 -10.69 0.25
CA THR A 7 -8.86 -10.55 1.71
C THR A 7 -9.54 -11.77 2.30
N ASP A 8 -8.87 -12.45 3.23
CA ASP A 8 -9.48 -13.44 4.12
C ASP A 8 -10.02 -12.73 5.37
N TYR A 9 -11.33 -12.55 5.43
CA TYR A 9 -11.99 -11.89 6.57
C TYR A 9 -12.00 -12.73 7.84
N HIS A 10 -11.93 -14.06 7.74
CA HIS A 10 -11.94 -14.94 8.90
C HIS A 10 -10.59 -14.90 9.61
N ASN A 11 -9.52 -15.07 8.83
CA ASN A 11 -8.15 -15.06 9.35
C ASN A 11 -7.52 -13.67 9.37
N ARG A 12 -8.28 -12.64 8.97
CA ARG A 12 -7.84 -11.23 8.88
C ARG A 12 -6.51 -11.07 8.14
N THR A 13 -6.34 -11.83 7.07
CA THR A 13 -5.10 -11.92 6.30
C THR A 13 -5.34 -11.33 4.91
N VAL A 14 -4.33 -10.63 4.38
CA VAL A 14 -4.32 -10.11 3.01
C VAL A 14 -3.26 -10.86 2.22
N VAL A 15 -3.63 -11.31 1.02
CA VAL A 15 -2.72 -12.01 0.10
C VAL A 15 -2.58 -11.18 -1.16
N ILE A 16 -1.35 -10.98 -1.62
CA ILE A 16 -1.02 -10.29 -2.86
C ILE A 16 -0.24 -11.24 -3.76
N ARG A 17 -0.60 -11.27 -5.05
CA ARG A 17 0.05 -12.09 -6.05
C ARG A 17 1.51 -11.68 -6.21
N SER A 18 2.42 -12.65 -6.23
CA SER A 18 3.84 -12.43 -6.51
C SER A 18 4.08 -11.98 -7.96
N GLY A 19 5.21 -11.30 -8.20
CA GLY A 19 5.63 -10.88 -9.55
C GLY A 19 4.89 -9.66 -10.09
N LEU A 20 4.17 -8.93 -9.23
CA LEU A 20 3.69 -7.58 -9.52
C LEU A 20 4.85 -6.57 -9.37
N ASP A 21 4.82 -5.50 -10.15
CA ASP A 21 5.69 -4.34 -9.90
C ASP A 21 5.29 -3.66 -8.57
N ASP A 22 6.21 -2.92 -7.98
CA ASP A 22 6.04 -2.34 -6.64
C ASP A 22 4.80 -1.44 -6.53
N VAL A 23 4.53 -0.61 -7.54
CA VAL A 23 3.38 0.33 -7.50
C VAL A 23 2.08 -0.44 -7.59
N THR A 24 1.99 -1.44 -8.48
CA THR A 24 0.81 -2.30 -8.57
C THR A 24 0.62 -3.14 -7.31
N ALA A 25 1.70 -3.70 -6.74
CA ALA A 25 1.64 -4.48 -5.52
C ALA A 25 1.14 -3.65 -4.33
N VAL A 26 1.65 -2.44 -4.15
CA VAL A 26 1.22 -1.52 -3.08
C VAL A 26 -0.22 -1.07 -3.30
N SER A 27 -0.62 -0.77 -4.55
CA SER A 27 -2.01 -0.43 -4.88
C SER A 27 -2.99 -1.55 -4.49
N ARG A 28 -2.66 -2.80 -4.86
CA ARG A 28 -3.48 -3.96 -4.51
C ARG A 28 -3.48 -4.22 -3.01
N LEU A 29 -2.34 -4.09 -2.33
CA LEU A 29 -2.27 -4.20 -0.88
C LEU A 29 -3.15 -3.16 -0.18
N ALA A 30 -3.12 -1.91 -0.63
CA ALA A 30 -3.96 -0.84 -0.11
C ALA A 30 -5.46 -1.15 -0.27
N HIS A 31 -5.85 -1.65 -1.45
CA HIS A 31 -7.21 -2.08 -1.74
C HIS A 31 -7.69 -3.21 -0.80
N GLU A 32 -6.90 -4.28 -0.65
CA GLU A 32 -7.26 -5.40 0.21
C GLU A 32 -7.26 -5.02 1.72
N VAL A 33 -6.32 -4.18 2.16
CA VAL A 33 -6.34 -3.64 3.52
C VAL A 33 -7.59 -2.78 3.74
N ALA A 34 -8.04 -2.01 2.75
CA ALA A 34 -9.28 -1.25 2.84
C ALA A 34 -10.50 -2.17 3.03
N HIS A 35 -10.60 -3.26 2.27
CA HIS A 35 -11.63 -4.29 2.49
C HIS A 35 -11.63 -4.79 3.94
N LEU A 36 -10.47 -5.15 4.48
CA LEU A 36 -10.33 -5.65 5.85
C LEU A 36 -10.69 -4.60 6.92
N ARG A 37 -10.52 -3.31 6.64
CA ARG A 37 -10.86 -2.21 7.55
C ARG A 37 -12.31 -1.78 7.47
N MET A 38 -12.95 -1.92 6.30
CA MET A 38 -14.30 -1.41 6.05
C MET A 38 -15.40 -2.47 6.15
N HIS A 39 -15.06 -3.75 5.98
CA HIS A 39 -16.04 -4.82 5.83
C HIS A 39 -15.75 -6.03 6.71
N SER A 40 -16.79 -6.83 6.96
CA SER A 40 -16.75 -8.04 7.78
C SER A 40 -17.31 -9.25 7.04
N ALA A 41 -16.87 -10.45 7.43
CA ALA A 41 -17.35 -11.72 6.86
C ALA A 41 -18.89 -11.82 6.84
N ARG A 42 -19.56 -11.33 7.89
CA ARG A 42 -21.03 -11.30 7.98
C ARG A 42 -21.67 -10.40 6.91
N GLN A 43 -21.09 -9.24 6.63
CA GLN A 43 -21.57 -8.32 5.59
C GLN A 43 -21.31 -8.87 4.18
N VAL A 44 -20.27 -9.68 4.01
CA VAL A 44 -19.95 -10.34 2.74
C VAL A 44 -20.87 -11.53 2.47
N ALA A 45 -21.21 -12.31 3.51
CA ALA A 45 -21.98 -13.55 3.42
C ALA A 45 -23.51 -13.35 3.33
N SER A 46 -24.04 -12.17 3.68
CA SER A 46 -25.47 -11.88 3.55
C SER A 46 -25.88 -11.74 2.08
N ALA A 47 -26.29 -12.86 1.46
CA ALA A 47 -26.58 -13.06 0.04
C ALA A 47 -27.77 -12.28 -0.57
N GLY A 48 -28.27 -11.23 0.10
CA GLY A 48 -29.50 -10.53 -0.28
C GLY A 48 -29.37 -9.03 -0.59
N SER A 49 -28.27 -8.35 -0.25
CA SER A 49 -28.15 -6.93 -0.56
C SER A 49 -27.38 -6.75 -1.87
N ILE A 50 -28.03 -6.48 -3.00
CA ILE A 50 -27.40 -6.04 -4.27
C ILE A 50 -26.82 -4.60 -4.19
N MET A 51 -26.99 -3.95 -3.04
CA MET A 51 -26.02 -2.98 -2.50
C MET A 51 -24.60 -3.57 -2.33
N CYS A 52 -24.52 -4.89 -2.57
CA CYS A 52 -23.51 -5.83 -3.03
C CYS A 52 -22.22 -5.23 -3.55
N ARG A 53 -21.17 -5.99 -3.26
CA ARG A 53 -19.89 -6.10 -3.95
C ARG A 53 -19.40 -4.83 -4.64
N GLY A 54 -20.00 -4.38 -5.74
CA GLY A 54 -19.68 -3.11 -6.41
C GLY A 54 -19.50 -1.92 -5.45
N MET A 55 -20.37 -1.72 -4.46
CA MET A 55 -20.18 -0.64 -3.48
C MET A 55 -18.92 -0.86 -2.62
N ARG A 56 -18.68 -2.09 -2.16
CA ARG A 56 -17.49 -2.46 -1.39
C ARG A 56 -16.22 -2.26 -2.20
N GLU A 57 -16.24 -2.66 -3.47
CA GLU A 57 -15.11 -2.44 -4.39
C GLU A 57 -14.88 -0.95 -4.61
N ILE A 58 -15.93 -0.14 -4.79
CA ILE A 58 -15.80 1.32 -4.95
C ILE A 58 -15.21 1.95 -3.69
N GLU A 59 -15.68 1.57 -2.51
CA GLU A 59 -15.13 2.07 -1.25
C GLU A 59 -13.66 1.70 -1.06
N ALA A 60 -13.31 0.43 -1.28
CA ALA A 60 -11.94 -0.06 -1.19
C ALA A 60 -11.01 0.61 -2.20
N GLU A 61 -11.45 0.71 -3.46
CA GLU A 61 -10.71 1.39 -4.53
C GLU A 61 -10.52 2.88 -4.22
N SER A 62 -11.55 3.55 -3.68
CA SER A 62 -11.46 4.97 -3.30
C SER A 62 -10.46 5.20 -2.17
N VAL A 63 -10.45 4.34 -1.16
CA VAL A 63 -9.47 4.41 -0.06
C VAL A 63 -8.05 4.18 -0.59
N ALA A 64 -7.86 3.17 -1.43
CA ALA A 64 -6.57 2.87 -2.05
C ALA A 64 -6.08 4.04 -2.91
N TYR A 65 -6.96 4.62 -3.72
CA TYR A 65 -6.65 5.78 -4.55
C TYR A 65 -6.21 6.98 -3.72
N ILE A 66 -6.94 7.33 -2.64
CA ILE A 66 -6.59 8.45 -1.77
C ILE A 66 -5.23 8.21 -1.09
N LEU A 67 -4.98 7.00 -0.60
CA LEU A 67 -3.70 6.63 0.03
C LEU A 67 -2.54 6.72 -0.96
N MET A 68 -2.68 6.13 -2.14
CA MET A 68 -1.67 6.17 -3.20
C MET A 68 -1.41 7.60 -3.69
N ALA A 69 -2.47 8.40 -3.84
CA ALA A 69 -2.35 9.80 -4.23
C ALA A 69 -1.62 10.64 -3.17
N HIS A 70 -1.88 10.43 -1.88
CA HIS A 70 -1.17 11.09 -0.78
C HIS A 70 0.34 10.83 -0.82
N HIS A 71 0.75 9.62 -1.23
CA HIS A 71 2.16 9.26 -1.36
C HIS A 71 2.75 9.49 -2.77
N GLY A 72 2.03 10.17 -3.68
CA GLY A 72 2.54 10.48 -5.02
C GLY A 72 2.63 9.29 -5.97
N LEU A 73 1.94 8.18 -5.68
CA LEU A 73 1.98 6.92 -6.44
C LEU A 73 0.78 6.72 -7.39
N SER A 74 -0.17 7.66 -7.43
CA SER A 74 -1.37 7.53 -8.27
C SER A 74 -1.12 8.00 -9.71
N THR A 75 -1.43 7.16 -10.69
CA THR A 75 -1.18 7.39 -12.13
C THR A 75 -2.38 7.99 -12.89
N GLY A 76 -3.42 8.42 -12.18
CA GLY A 76 -4.57 9.14 -12.73
C GLY A 76 -5.75 8.27 -13.20
N GLY A 77 -6.96 8.79 -12.97
CA GLY A 77 -8.22 8.40 -13.60
C GLY A 77 -9.24 7.67 -12.72
N SER A 78 -10.32 8.34 -12.35
CA SER A 78 -11.69 7.87 -12.67
C SER A 78 -12.75 8.96 -12.50
N SER A 79 -13.73 8.96 -13.40
CA SER A 79 -14.76 10.00 -13.56
C SER A 79 -15.98 9.77 -12.67
N PHE A 80 -16.38 10.80 -11.92
CA PHE A 80 -17.52 10.83 -10.99
C PHE A 80 -18.93 10.87 -11.62
N ARG A 81 -19.07 10.67 -12.94
CA ARG A 81 -20.30 11.03 -13.68
C ARG A 81 -21.55 10.21 -13.34
N TYR A 82 -21.44 9.13 -12.56
CA TYR A 82 -22.54 8.23 -12.21
C TYR A 82 -22.86 8.17 -10.70
N VAL A 83 -22.15 8.92 -9.85
CA VAL A 83 -22.34 8.85 -8.39
C VAL A 83 -23.72 9.35 -7.97
N ALA A 84 -24.21 10.44 -8.57
CA ALA A 84 -25.53 10.98 -8.25
C ALA A 84 -26.67 10.06 -8.68
N SER A 85 -26.60 9.48 -9.90
CA SER A 85 -27.61 8.54 -10.38
C SER A 85 -27.58 7.22 -9.60
N TRP A 86 -26.40 6.76 -9.19
CA TRP A 86 -26.26 5.61 -8.30
C TRP A 86 -26.87 5.89 -6.92
N ALA A 87 -26.55 7.01 -6.29
CA ALA A 87 -27.09 7.35 -4.98
C ALA A 87 -28.62 7.43 -5.00
N ALA A 88 -29.20 8.01 -6.05
CA ALA A 88 -30.64 8.07 -6.27
C ALA A 88 -31.29 6.70 -6.51
N SER A 89 -30.53 5.70 -6.96
CA SER A 89 -31.01 4.31 -7.06
C SER A 89 -31.11 3.60 -5.71
N ILE A 90 -30.39 4.08 -4.69
CA ILE A 90 -30.37 3.54 -3.33
C ILE A 90 -31.44 4.23 -2.50
N ASP A 91 -31.38 5.55 -2.47
CA ASP A 91 -32.37 6.40 -1.84
C ASP A 91 -32.75 7.51 -2.81
N ARG A 92 -33.91 7.34 -3.44
CA ARG A 92 -34.42 8.29 -4.41
C ARG A 92 -34.85 9.63 -3.78
N HIS A 93 -35.16 9.63 -2.48
CA HIS A 93 -35.64 10.82 -1.78
C HIS A 93 -34.49 11.60 -1.15
N HIS A 94 -33.45 10.88 -0.71
CA HIS A 94 -32.26 11.45 -0.07
C HIS A 94 -30.93 10.89 -0.60
N PRO A 95 -30.61 11.04 -1.90
CA PRO A 95 -29.35 10.58 -2.48
C PRO A 95 -28.12 11.25 -1.84
N GLU A 96 -28.25 12.48 -1.36
CA GLU A 96 -27.20 13.22 -0.65
C GLU A 96 -26.74 12.51 0.62
N ASN A 97 -27.65 11.91 1.38
CA ASN A 97 -27.32 11.18 2.60
C ASN A 97 -26.51 9.92 2.30
N VAL A 98 -26.79 9.27 1.18
CA VAL A 98 -26.03 8.10 0.69
C VAL A 98 -24.60 8.52 0.32
N ILE A 99 -24.47 9.62 -0.43
CA ILE A 99 -23.17 10.16 -0.84
C ILE A 99 -22.36 10.58 0.38
N GLU A 100 -22.97 11.33 1.31
CA GLU A 100 -22.31 11.80 2.52
C GLU A 100 -21.87 10.62 3.41
N GLY A 101 -22.76 9.65 3.64
CA GLY A 101 -22.45 8.49 4.47
C GLY A 101 -21.28 7.66 3.93
N VAL A 102 -21.27 7.39 2.64
CA VAL A 102 -20.21 6.62 1.98
C VAL A 102 -18.92 7.44 1.89
N GLY A 103 -19.00 8.72 1.53
CA GLY A 103 -17.86 9.64 1.49
C GLY A 103 -17.17 9.77 2.85
N ASN A 104 -17.94 9.94 3.92
CA ASN A 104 -17.42 10.05 5.29
C ASN A 104 -16.69 8.77 5.73
N ARG A 105 -17.22 7.59 5.37
CA ARG A 105 -16.56 6.31 5.64
C ARG A 105 -15.22 6.19 4.90
N ILE A 106 -15.20 6.47 3.60
CA ILE A 106 -14.00 6.43 2.75
C ILE A 106 -12.91 7.35 3.33
N VAL A 107 -13.25 8.62 3.57
CA VAL A 107 -12.28 9.61 4.07
C VAL A 107 -11.76 9.25 5.46
N SER A 108 -12.63 8.75 6.35
CA SER A 108 -12.24 8.34 7.69
C SER A 108 -11.20 7.20 7.68
N VAL A 109 -11.41 6.20 6.83
CA VAL A 109 -10.51 5.04 6.72
C VAL A 109 -9.21 5.43 6.04
N ALA A 110 -9.26 6.20 4.94
CA ALA A 110 -8.08 6.70 4.24
C ALA A 110 -7.18 7.51 5.18
N ARG A 111 -7.74 8.44 5.95
CA ARG A 111 -6.98 9.24 6.94
C ARG A 111 -6.25 8.37 7.96
N LYS A 112 -6.92 7.33 8.49
CA LYS A 112 -6.30 6.41 9.46
C LYS A 112 -5.16 5.60 8.85
N LEU A 113 -5.32 5.17 7.60
CA LEU A 113 -4.25 4.44 6.89
C LEU A 113 -3.07 5.36 6.60
N ILE A 114 -3.30 6.55 6.06
CA ILE A 114 -2.26 7.58 5.84
C ILE A 114 -1.49 7.85 7.13
N GLN A 115 -2.17 8.11 8.24
CA GLN A 115 -1.51 8.36 9.54
C GLN A 115 -0.66 7.17 10.04
N THR A 116 -1.07 5.95 9.72
CA THR A 116 -0.32 4.74 10.09
C THR A 116 0.92 4.62 9.21
N VAL A 117 0.76 4.72 7.89
CA VAL A 117 1.85 4.62 6.92
C VAL A 117 2.88 5.73 7.11
N ASP A 118 2.44 7.00 7.26
CA ASP A 118 3.33 8.13 7.51
C ASP A 118 4.21 7.92 8.75
N ARG A 119 3.62 7.37 9.82
CA ARG A 119 4.35 7.07 11.05
C ARG A 119 5.40 5.98 10.82
N ASP A 120 5.01 4.91 10.14
CA ASP A 120 5.88 3.77 9.91
C ASP A 120 7.02 4.13 8.95
N VAL A 121 6.75 4.90 7.89
CA VAL A 121 7.78 5.42 6.98
C VAL A 121 8.78 6.31 7.73
N ARG A 122 8.31 7.29 8.52
CA ARG A 122 9.20 8.15 9.32
C ARG A 122 10.05 7.34 10.31
N ARG A 123 9.47 6.30 10.91
CA ARG A 123 10.20 5.41 11.82
C ARG A 123 11.29 4.64 11.06
N MET A 124 10.98 4.11 9.88
CA MET A 124 11.93 3.39 9.04
C MET A 124 13.06 4.31 8.56
N GLU A 125 12.76 5.55 8.19
CA GLU A 125 13.75 6.57 7.82
C GLU A 125 14.68 6.89 9.01
N ALA A 126 14.11 7.14 10.20
CA ALA A 126 14.90 7.41 11.40
C ALA A 126 15.77 6.20 11.81
N ASP A 127 15.26 4.98 11.69
CA ASP A 127 16.03 3.76 11.97
C ASP A 127 17.13 3.53 10.93
N ARG A 128 16.92 3.93 9.66
CA ARG A 128 17.93 3.91 8.59
C ARG A 128 19.04 4.92 8.88
N ASP A 129 18.70 6.14 9.25
CA ASP A 129 19.68 7.19 9.57
C ASP A 129 20.48 6.87 10.85
N ARG A 130 19.88 6.15 11.80
CA ARG A 130 20.55 5.71 13.04
C ARG A 130 21.50 4.53 12.83
N ARG A 131 21.39 3.77 11.73
CA ARG A 131 22.34 2.70 11.41
C ARG A 131 23.59 3.35 10.81
N PRO A 132 24.73 3.43 11.54
CA PRO A 132 25.93 4.02 10.96
C PRO A 132 26.30 3.25 9.69
N SER A 133 26.57 3.99 8.61
CA SER A 133 27.21 3.47 7.40
C SER A 133 28.38 2.61 7.85
N ARG A 134 28.28 1.30 7.65
CA ARG A 134 29.34 0.35 7.98
C ARG A 134 30.60 0.90 7.31
N MET A 135 31.56 1.37 8.12
CA MET A 135 32.85 1.89 7.68
C MET A 135 33.38 0.99 6.56
N VAL A 136 33.38 1.51 5.33
CA VAL A 136 34.31 1.06 4.30
C VAL A 136 35.60 1.81 4.58
N GLU A 137 36.33 1.41 5.63
CA GLU A 137 37.74 1.79 5.78
C GLU A 137 38.46 0.90 6.79
N GLN A 138 39.27 -0.01 6.24
CA GLN A 138 40.49 -0.68 6.73
C GLN A 138 40.57 -1.97 5.89
N SER A 139 41.33 -2.05 4.81
CA SER A 139 42.76 -1.74 4.72
C SER A 139 43.20 -1.50 3.26
N SER A 140 43.65 -0.30 2.96
CA SER A 140 44.61 -0.01 1.88
C SER A 140 45.37 1.23 2.32
N LEU A 141 46.70 1.16 2.23
CA LEU A 141 47.80 2.05 2.70
C LEU A 141 48.63 1.24 3.72
N GLY A 142 49.79 0.65 3.42
CA GLY A 142 50.85 1.05 2.49
C GLY A 142 52.10 1.40 3.31
N HIS A 143 53.10 0.52 3.34
CA HIS A 143 54.47 0.87 3.77
C HIS A 143 55.51 0.03 3.02
N ASP A 144 55.84 0.53 1.82
CA ASP A 144 57.14 0.82 1.17
C ASP A 144 58.43 -0.01 1.44
N PRO A 145 59.50 0.13 0.61
CA PRO A 145 60.25 -0.97 0.02
C PRO A 145 61.68 -1.02 0.59
N GLN A 146 62.53 -1.86 -0.02
CA GLN A 146 63.94 -2.13 0.29
C GLN A 146 64.20 -3.38 1.12
N ILE A 147 64.32 -4.51 0.43
CA ILE A 147 65.36 -5.47 0.76
C ILE A 147 66.26 -5.60 -0.47
N ARG A 148 67.53 -5.22 -0.27
CA ARG A 148 68.61 -5.28 -1.24
C ARG A 148 68.98 -6.72 -1.59
N SER A 149 69.31 -6.91 -2.87
CA SER A 149 70.01 -8.04 -3.48
C SER A 149 71.18 -8.56 -2.65
N LEU A 150 71.28 -9.89 -2.50
CA LEU A 150 72.54 -10.65 -2.52
C LEU A 150 72.30 -12.08 -3.06
N GLY A 151 72.88 -12.36 -4.24
CA GLY A 151 73.51 -13.66 -4.59
C GLY A 151 72.64 -14.83 -5.06
N GLY A 152 72.82 -15.25 -6.32
CA GLY A 152 72.56 -16.65 -6.73
C GLY A 152 73.69 -17.60 -6.25
N PRO A 153 73.91 -18.80 -6.84
CA PRO A 153 73.15 -19.42 -7.93
C PRO A 153 72.94 -20.97 -7.80
N GLN A 154 72.28 -21.56 -8.80
CA GLN A 154 72.30 -22.97 -9.30
C GLN A 154 71.67 -24.07 -8.41
N TRP A 155 70.59 -24.72 -8.87
CA TRP A 155 70.57 -25.94 -9.70
C TRP A 155 69.27 -26.01 -10.50
#